data_AF-A0A1Y2CCR9-F1
#
_entry.id   AF-A0A1Y2CCR9-F1
#
_cell.length_a   1.000
_cell.length_b   1.000
_cell.length_c   1.000
_cell.angle_alpha   90.00
_cell.angle_beta   90.00
_cell.angle_gamma   90.00
#
_symmetry.space_group_name_H-M   'P 1'
#
loop_
_entity.id
_entity.type
_entity.pdbx_description
1 polymer ?
#
loop_
_entity_poly.entity_id
_entity_poly.type
_entity_poly.pdbx_seq_one_letter_code
_entity_poly.pdbx_strand_id
1 'polypeptide(L)'
;PLVSTTVDATGRHRLLISSSPPILSFTCHLRLTLRHQAQQHWLTLLTLAILLASTAAYHLHSKSQRRDAQVVNTLIEDVLECLYSESENHRVDPQRHPVPGLSVAMVRDHFLTISTAKSAAVLDAYGYAATLDAQDRTRWTVSDVYTRDKVWTRVRKGVLGNANVRETGMVVGGEEDVVWVWVGSFALSPKK
;
A
#
# COMPACT_ATOMS: atom_id res chain seq x y z
N PRO A 1 -26.22 5.01 61.28
CA PRO A 1 -26.96 4.19 60.31
C PRO A 1 -28.46 4.56 60.31
N LEU A 2 -28.89 5.37 59.34
CA LEU A 2 -30.31 5.63 59.12
C LEU A 2 -30.91 4.42 58.37
N VAL A 3 -31.67 3.60 59.07
CA VAL A 3 -32.43 2.51 58.46
C VAL A 3 -33.84 3.03 58.19
N SER A 4 -34.24 3.13 56.93
CA SER A 4 -35.62 3.49 56.56
C SER A 4 -36.39 2.22 56.24
N THR A 5 -37.60 2.08 56.80
CA THR A 5 -38.49 0.96 56.50
C THR A 5 -39.53 1.39 55.49
N THR A 6 -39.53 0.81 54.29
CA THR A 6 -40.64 0.97 53.34
C THR A 6 -41.52 -0.28 53.39
N VAL A 7 -42.83 -0.09 53.32
CA VAL A 7 -43.79 -1.21 53.30
C VAL A 7 -43.95 -1.66 51.85
N ASP A 8 -43.85 -2.96 51.61
CA ASP A 8 -44.00 -3.58 50.30
C ASP A 8 -45.39 -3.28 49.70
N ALA A 9 -45.52 -3.30 48.36
CA ALA A 9 -46.77 -2.92 47.67
C ALA A 9 -47.97 -3.81 48.03
N THR A 10 -47.71 -5.00 48.59
CA THR A 10 -48.71 -5.96 49.08
C THR A 10 -49.07 -5.78 50.57
N GLY A 11 -48.40 -4.85 51.28
CA GLY A 11 -48.64 -4.57 52.70
C GLY A 11 -48.14 -5.65 53.67
N ARG A 12 -47.60 -6.77 53.18
CA ARG A 12 -47.30 -7.96 54.01
C ARG A 12 -45.89 -7.99 54.59
N HIS A 13 -44.93 -7.30 53.98
CA HIS A 13 -43.53 -7.31 54.42
C HIS A 13 -42.97 -5.88 54.51
N ARG A 14 -42.14 -5.63 55.53
CA ARG A 14 -41.37 -4.38 55.67
C ARG A 14 -39.97 -4.61 55.11
N LEU A 15 -39.62 -3.87 54.08
CA LEU A 15 -38.28 -3.91 53.50
C LEU A 15 -37.36 -2.97 54.29
N LEU A 16 -36.28 -3.54 54.82
CA LEU A 16 -35.23 -2.77 55.49
C LEU A 16 -34.22 -2.33 54.42
N ILE A 17 -34.25 -1.05 54.07
CA ILE A 17 -33.27 -0.48 53.15
C ILE A 17 -32.17 0.15 54.01
N SER A 18 -30.99 -0.47 53.98
CA SER A 18 -29.79 0.12 54.58
C SER A 18 -29.23 1.17 53.63
N SER A 19 -29.16 2.42 54.09
CA SER A 19 -28.63 3.56 53.33
C SER A 19 -27.11 3.74 53.48
N SER A 20 -26.44 2.88 54.26
CA SER A 20 -24.99 3.00 54.47
C SER A 20 -24.21 2.41 53.29
N PRO A 21 -23.26 3.14 52.69
CA PRO A 21 -22.41 2.58 51.64
C PRO A 21 -21.64 1.37 52.22
N PRO A 22 -21.66 0.21 51.54
CA PRO A 22 -20.96 -0.98 52.02
C PRO A 22 -19.45 -0.74 51.99
N ILE A 23 -18.74 -1.22 53.02
CA ILE A 23 -17.28 -1.14 53.10
C ILE A 23 -16.70 -2.16 52.13
N LEU A 24 -16.53 -1.75 50.86
CA LEU A 24 -15.97 -2.57 49.79
C LEU A 24 -14.50 -2.21 49.57
N SER A 25 -13.69 -3.18 49.17
CA SER A 25 -12.32 -2.92 48.72
C SER A 25 -12.31 -2.09 47.43
N PHE A 26 -11.25 -1.27 47.24
CA PHE A 26 -11.11 -0.41 46.06
C PHE A 26 -11.24 -1.17 44.73
N THR A 27 -10.73 -2.39 44.64
CA THR A 27 -10.84 -3.24 43.44
C THR A 27 -12.27 -3.75 43.20
N CYS A 28 -13.04 -4.00 44.25
CA CYS A 28 -14.44 -4.35 44.13
C CYS A 28 -15.25 -3.16 43.61
N HIS A 29 -15.01 -1.97 44.17
CA HIS A 29 -15.68 -0.75 43.75
C HIS A 29 -15.35 -0.39 42.29
N LEU A 30 -14.09 -0.55 41.87
CA LEU A 30 -13.67 -0.34 40.49
C LEU A 30 -14.35 -1.32 39.52
N ARG A 31 -14.38 -2.62 39.85
CA ARG A 31 -15.04 -3.62 39.01
C ARG A 31 -16.54 -3.38 38.90
N LEU A 32 -17.19 -3.04 40.01
CA LEU A 32 -18.63 -2.84 40.04
C LEU A 32 -19.02 -1.60 39.23
N THR A 33 -18.28 -0.50 39.38
CA THR A 33 -18.48 0.73 38.61
C THR A 33 -18.18 0.53 37.13
N LEU A 34 -17.08 -0.16 36.77
CA LEU A 34 -16.80 -0.54 35.39
C LEU A 34 -17.90 -1.40 34.79
N ARG A 35 -18.48 -2.35 35.55
CA ARG A 35 -19.56 -3.20 35.07
C ARG A 35 -20.86 -2.42 34.87
N HIS A 36 -21.18 -1.53 35.79
CA HIS A 36 -22.37 -0.69 35.71
C HIS A 36 -22.26 0.33 34.57
N GLN A 37 -21.11 1.01 34.44
CA GLN A 37 -20.82 1.92 33.33
C GLN A 37 -20.78 1.19 31.98
N ALA A 38 -20.18 0.00 31.93
CA ALA A 38 -20.20 -0.83 30.73
C ALA A 38 -21.63 -1.22 30.35
N GLN A 39 -22.49 -1.61 31.31
CA GLN A 39 -23.88 -1.95 31.00
C GLN A 39 -24.71 -0.75 30.54
N GLN A 40 -24.50 0.43 31.11
CA GLN A 40 -25.25 1.63 30.74
C GLN A 40 -24.81 2.23 29.40
N HIS A 41 -23.52 2.12 29.07
CA HIS A 41 -22.92 2.76 27.90
C HIS A 41 -22.30 1.79 26.87
N TRP A 42 -22.69 0.51 26.88
CA TRP A 42 -22.07 -0.52 26.02
C TRP A 42 -22.10 -0.17 24.52
N LEU A 43 -23.15 0.50 24.03
CA LEU A 43 -23.24 0.95 22.63
C LEU A 43 -22.17 1.99 22.27
N THR A 44 -21.87 2.93 23.17
CA THR A 44 -20.83 3.96 22.93
C THR A 44 -19.42 3.36 22.95
N LEU A 45 -19.20 2.34 23.78
CA LEU A 45 -17.95 1.59 23.79
C LEU A 45 -17.78 0.77 22.51
N LEU A 46 -18.87 0.19 22.00
CA LEU A 46 -18.87 -0.56 20.75
C LEU A 46 -18.57 0.36 19.54
N THR A 47 -19.20 1.54 19.46
CA THR A 47 -18.91 2.50 18.37
C THR A 47 -17.47 3.00 18.41
N LEU A 48 -16.94 3.31 19.59
CA LEU A 48 -15.53 3.69 19.76
C LEU A 48 -14.60 2.55 19.34
N ALA A 49 -14.89 1.31 19.75
CA ALA A 49 -14.10 0.14 19.38
C ALA A 49 -14.09 -0.10 17.86
N ILE A 50 -15.24 0.04 17.18
CA ILE A 50 -15.32 -0.05 15.72
C ILE A 50 -14.50 1.05 15.05
N LEU A 51 -14.57 2.29 15.55
CA LEU A 51 -13.79 3.41 15.00
C LEU A 51 -12.28 3.19 15.17
N LEU A 52 -11.84 2.66 16.31
CA LEU A 52 -10.43 2.33 16.55
C LEU A 52 -9.97 1.15 15.68
N ALA A 53 -10.81 0.12 15.51
CA ALA A 53 -10.52 -1.00 14.65
C ALA A 53 -10.43 -0.60 13.16
N SER A 54 -11.35 0.26 12.69
CA SER A 54 -11.36 0.72 11.31
C SER A 54 -10.17 1.64 11.00
N THR A 55 -9.82 2.53 11.92
CA THR A 55 -8.63 3.38 11.78
C THR A 55 -7.34 2.55 11.81
N ALA A 56 -7.23 1.58 12.73
CA ALA A 56 -6.08 0.67 12.76
C ALA A 56 -5.97 -0.15 11.45
N ALA A 57 -7.07 -0.71 10.96
CA ALA A 57 -7.10 -1.42 9.68
C ALA A 57 -6.72 -0.51 8.51
N TYR A 58 -7.24 0.72 8.49
CA TYR A 58 -6.89 1.73 7.48
C TYR A 58 -5.40 2.08 7.51
N HIS A 59 -4.82 2.26 8.71
CA HIS A 59 -3.39 2.54 8.86
C HIS A 59 -2.52 1.37 8.40
N LEU A 60 -2.88 0.13 8.74
CA LEU A 60 -2.15 -1.05 8.29
C LEU A 60 -2.24 -1.21 6.76
N HIS A 61 -3.42 -1.02 6.19
CA HIS A 61 -3.63 -1.10 4.75
C HIS A 61 -2.92 0.04 4.00
N SER A 62 -2.97 1.26 4.53
CA SER A 62 -2.27 2.43 3.97
C SER A 62 -0.76 2.23 3.98
N LYS A 63 -0.18 1.58 5.00
CA LYS A 63 1.27 1.25 5.02
C LYS A 63 1.66 0.38 3.82
N SER A 64 0.88 -0.65 3.50
CA SER A 64 1.11 -1.47 2.31
C SER A 64 1.01 -0.63 1.03
N GLN A 65 -0.02 0.21 0.92
CA GLN A 65 -0.21 1.05 -0.28
C GLN A 65 0.90 2.10 -0.46
N ARG A 66 1.45 2.64 0.64
CA ARG A 66 2.57 3.59 0.60
C ARG A 66 3.85 2.92 0.11
N ARG A 67 4.12 1.68 0.54
CA ARG A 67 5.25 0.88 0.03
C ARG A 67 5.08 0.60 -1.45
N ASP A 68 3.90 0.14 -1.87
CA ASP A 68 3.60 -0.04 -3.31
C ASP A 68 3.83 1.25 -4.10
N ALA A 69 3.41 2.40 -3.58
CA ALA A 69 3.59 3.68 -4.25
C ALA A 69 5.06 4.10 -4.34
N GLN A 70 5.87 3.85 -3.31
CA GLN A 70 7.31 4.08 -3.34
C GLN A 70 7.97 3.23 -4.41
N VAL A 71 7.71 1.92 -4.43
CA VAL A 71 8.27 0.99 -5.43
C VAL A 71 7.86 1.41 -6.84
N VAL A 72 6.58 1.76 -7.04
CA VAL A 72 6.08 2.24 -8.34
C VAL A 72 6.78 3.53 -8.76
N ASN A 73 6.97 4.50 -7.87
CA ASN A 73 7.62 5.75 -8.22
C ASN A 73 9.09 5.54 -8.59
N THR A 74 9.84 4.76 -7.80
CA THR A 74 11.24 4.41 -8.13
C THR A 74 11.33 3.68 -9.47
N LEU A 75 10.42 2.73 -9.73
CA LEU A 75 10.36 2.03 -11.02
C LEU A 75 10.05 2.96 -12.19
N ILE A 76 9.15 3.93 -12.01
CA ILE A 76 8.85 4.91 -13.05
C ILE A 76 10.08 5.75 -13.35
N GLU A 77 10.79 6.23 -12.34
CA GLU A 77 12.03 6.99 -12.48
C GLU A 77 13.10 6.18 -13.25
N ASP A 78 13.36 4.94 -12.82
CA ASP A 78 14.36 4.07 -13.46
C ASP A 78 14.00 3.72 -14.92
N VAL A 79 12.71 3.47 -15.20
CA VAL A 79 12.23 3.19 -16.56
C VAL A 79 12.36 4.41 -17.45
N LEU A 80 12.02 5.61 -16.95
CA LEU A 80 12.15 6.85 -17.71
C LEU A 80 13.62 7.16 -18.02
N GLU A 81 14.53 6.96 -17.06
CA GLU A 81 15.96 7.11 -17.27
C GLU A 81 16.46 6.12 -18.34
N CYS A 82 16.02 4.86 -18.28
CA CYS A 82 16.40 3.85 -19.26
C CYS A 82 15.87 4.17 -20.68
N LEU A 83 14.63 4.65 -20.79
CA LEU A 83 14.06 5.11 -22.06
C LEU A 83 14.82 6.31 -22.62
N TYR A 84 15.17 7.27 -21.77
CA TYR A 84 15.96 8.42 -22.15
C TYR A 84 17.35 8.02 -22.63
N SER A 85 18.07 7.17 -21.87
CA SER A 85 19.42 6.72 -22.23
C SER A 85 19.45 5.95 -23.54
N GLU A 86 18.47 5.06 -23.79
CA GLU A 86 18.40 4.32 -25.06
C GLU A 86 18.08 5.25 -26.22
N SER A 87 17.20 6.23 -26.03
CA SER A 87 16.92 7.23 -27.08
C SER A 87 18.15 8.06 -27.43
N GLU A 88 18.97 8.41 -26.43
CA GLU A 88 20.20 9.16 -26.62
C GLU A 88 21.28 8.29 -27.30
N ASN A 89 21.40 7.02 -26.92
CA ASN A 89 22.29 6.07 -27.57
C ASN A 89 21.92 5.86 -29.05
N HIS A 90 20.63 5.70 -29.35
CA HIS A 90 20.13 5.64 -30.74
C HIS A 90 20.44 6.91 -31.52
N ARG A 91 20.33 8.09 -30.88
CA ARG A 91 20.65 9.37 -31.49
C ARG A 91 22.13 9.53 -31.82
N VAL A 92 23.01 9.06 -30.93
CA VAL A 92 24.47 9.15 -31.09
C VAL A 92 24.99 8.12 -32.09
N ASP A 93 24.50 6.88 -32.01
CA ASP A 93 24.93 5.80 -32.88
C ASP A 93 23.75 4.91 -33.33
N PRO A 94 23.05 5.30 -34.41
CA PRO A 94 21.91 4.55 -34.92
C PRO A 94 22.30 3.22 -35.56
N GLN A 95 23.58 2.98 -35.86
CA GLN A 95 24.03 1.70 -36.42
C GLN A 95 24.15 0.63 -35.34
N ARG A 96 24.58 1.01 -34.14
CA ARG A 96 24.69 0.08 -32.99
C ARG A 96 23.37 -0.11 -32.26
N HIS A 97 22.57 0.94 -32.14
CA HIS A 97 21.26 0.90 -31.49
C HIS A 97 20.21 1.22 -32.55
N PRO A 98 19.69 0.24 -33.32
CA PRO A 98 18.75 0.50 -34.42
C PRO A 98 17.33 0.82 -33.96
N VAL A 99 16.98 0.49 -32.71
CA VAL A 99 15.63 0.62 -32.14
C VAL A 99 15.60 1.89 -31.27
N PRO A 100 14.74 2.88 -31.56
CA PRO A 100 14.67 4.15 -30.80
C PRO A 100 13.92 4.05 -29.46
N GLY A 101 13.56 2.85 -29.02
CA GLY A 101 12.72 2.64 -27.85
C GLY A 101 12.88 1.26 -27.23
N LEU A 102 12.16 1.01 -26.14
CA LEU A 102 12.23 -0.24 -25.37
C LEU A 102 10.91 -1.00 -25.44
N SER A 103 10.96 -2.31 -25.64
CA SER A 103 9.76 -3.14 -25.61
C SER A 103 9.17 -3.24 -24.21
N VAL A 104 7.85 -3.04 -24.12
CA VAL A 104 7.12 -3.00 -22.85
C VAL A 104 7.23 -4.32 -22.09
N ALA A 105 7.17 -5.44 -22.82
CA ALA A 105 7.31 -6.78 -22.24
C ALA A 105 8.71 -6.99 -21.64
N MET A 106 9.77 -6.62 -22.37
CA MET A 106 11.13 -6.77 -21.90
C MET A 106 11.42 -5.86 -20.70
N VAL A 107 10.95 -4.61 -20.72
CA VAL A 107 11.10 -3.69 -19.58
C VAL A 107 10.41 -4.26 -18.35
N ARG A 108 9.17 -4.75 -18.49
CA ARG A 108 8.45 -5.41 -17.39
C ARG A 108 9.26 -6.55 -16.81
N ASP A 109 9.73 -7.46 -17.66
CA ASP A 109 10.38 -8.69 -17.22
C ASP A 109 11.81 -8.41 -16.68
N HIS A 110 12.47 -7.34 -17.15
CA HIS A 110 13.76 -6.88 -16.65
C HIS A 110 13.66 -6.27 -15.24
N PHE A 111 12.73 -5.33 -15.03
CA PHE A 111 12.59 -4.63 -13.75
C PHE A 111 11.80 -5.42 -12.71
N LEU A 112 10.87 -6.28 -13.13
CA LEU A 112 10.00 -7.06 -12.25
C LEU A 112 10.20 -8.56 -12.45
N THR A 113 10.96 -9.17 -11.55
CA THR A 113 11.13 -10.62 -11.51
C THR A 113 10.16 -11.26 -10.51
N ILE A 114 9.58 -12.41 -10.85
CA ILE A 114 8.75 -13.17 -9.91
C ILE A 114 9.67 -13.92 -8.94
N SER A 115 9.35 -13.87 -7.65
CA SER A 115 10.10 -14.58 -6.63
C SER A 115 10.04 -16.09 -6.86
N THR A 116 11.21 -16.72 -6.91
CA THR A 116 11.37 -18.17 -6.85
C THR A 116 11.42 -18.64 -5.39
N ALA A 117 11.32 -19.95 -5.15
CA ALA A 117 11.41 -20.52 -3.80
C ALA A 117 12.71 -20.11 -3.05
N LYS A 118 13.80 -19.84 -3.77
CA LYS A 118 15.07 -19.37 -3.19
C LYS A 118 15.05 -17.89 -2.82
N SER A 119 14.39 -17.05 -3.60
CA SER A 119 14.30 -15.60 -3.33
C SER A 119 13.19 -15.24 -2.35
N ALA A 120 12.26 -16.17 -2.07
CA ALA A 120 11.18 -15.95 -1.10
C ALA A 120 11.69 -15.64 0.32
N ALA A 121 12.87 -16.15 0.68
CA ALA A 121 13.52 -15.88 1.97
C ALA A 121 14.09 -14.45 2.10
N VAL A 122 14.23 -13.72 0.99
CA VAL A 122 14.85 -12.38 0.93
C VAL A 122 13.79 -11.27 0.85
N LEU A 123 12.50 -11.63 0.78
CA LEU A 123 11.41 -10.67 0.66
C LEU A 123 11.15 -9.94 1.99
N ASP A 124 10.94 -8.63 1.90
CA ASP A 124 10.47 -7.80 3.02
C ASP A 124 9.08 -8.27 3.50
N ALA A 125 8.65 -7.75 4.66
CA ALA A 125 7.30 -7.95 5.20
C ALA A 125 6.14 -7.56 4.25
N TYR A 126 6.44 -6.85 3.16
CA TYR A 126 5.48 -6.42 2.13
C TYR A 126 5.57 -7.23 0.82
N GLY A 127 6.44 -8.25 0.74
CA GLY A 127 6.55 -9.13 -0.44
C GLY A 127 7.39 -8.57 -1.59
N TYR A 128 8.27 -7.60 -1.31
CA TYR A 128 9.22 -7.04 -2.27
C TYR A 128 10.64 -7.29 -1.79
N ALA A 129 11.57 -7.47 -2.73
CA ALA A 129 12.99 -7.25 -2.47
C ALA A 129 13.61 -6.49 -3.64
N ALA A 130 14.55 -5.60 -3.33
CA ALA A 130 15.33 -4.86 -4.32
C ALA A 130 16.73 -5.46 -4.37
N THR A 131 17.19 -5.78 -5.56
CA THR A 131 18.56 -6.21 -5.84
C THR A 131 19.16 -5.26 -6.86
N LEU A 132 20.42 -4.88 -6.66
CA LEU A 132 21.15 -4.12 -7.67
C LEU A 132 21.73 -5.08 -8.70
N ASP A 133 21.44 -4.82 -9.97
CA ASP A 133 22.01 -5.56 -11.09
C ASP A 133 23.48 -5.20 -11.30
N ALA A 134 24.18 -5.96 -12.16
CA ALA A 134 25.57 -5.70 -12.54
C ALA A 134 25.79 -4.31 -13.17
N GLN A 135 24.72 -3.67 -13.65
CA GLN A 135 24.71 -2.30 -14.18
C GLN A 135 24.20 -1.27 -13.16
N ASP A 136 24.19 -1.62 -11.86
CA ASP A 136 23.74 -0.76 -10.75
C ASP A 136 22.27 -0.29 -10.86
N ARG A 137 21.44 -1.05 -11.60
CA ARG A 137 20.00 -0.78 -11.77
C ARG A 137 19.21 -1.52 -10.72
N THR A 138 18.11 -0.94 -10.25
CA THR A 138 17.24 -1.61 -9.28
C THR A 138 16.36 -2.65 -9.96
N ARG A 139 16.58 -3.93 -9.66
CA ARG A 139 15.69 -5.02 -10.03
C ARG A 139 14.82 -5.37 -8.83
N TRP A 140 13.52 -5.40 -9.05
CA TRP A 140 12.53 -5.71 -8.02
C TRP A 140 12.04 -7.14 -8.17
N THR A 141 12.18 -7.94 -7.11
CA THR A 141 11.55 -9.26 -7.02
C THR A 141 10.24 -9.15 -6.25
N VAL A 142 9.16 -9.65 -6.84
CA VAL A 142 7.80 -9.60 -6.28
C VAL A 142 7.34 -11.02 -5.91
N SER A 143 6.63 -11.15 -4.79
CA SER A 143 6.14 -12.45 -4.28
C SER A 143 5.20 -13.20 -5.23
N ASP A 144 4.29 -12.48 -5.91
CA ASP A 144 3.18 -13.07 -6.66
C ASP A 144 2.96 -12.38 -8.02
N VAL A 145 2.40 -13.14 -8.96
CA VAL A 145 2.09 -12.71 -10.33
C VAL A 145 1.03 -11.62 -10.34
N TYR A 146 0.01 -11.69 -9.47
CA TYR A 146 -1.03 -10.68 -9.40
C TYR A 146 -0.48 -9.34 -8.90
N THR A 147 0.36 -9.38 -7.86
CA THR A 147 1.02 -8.19 -7.32
C THR A 147 1.93 -7.56 -8.38
N ARG A 148 2.67 -8.37 -9.14
CA ARG A 148 3.50 -7.91 -10.25
C ARG A 148 2.66 -7.16 -11.30
N ASP A 149 1.56 -7.75 -11.74
CA ASP A 149 0.69 -7.15 -12.77
C ASP A 149 0.03 -5.85 -12.28
N LYS A 150 -0.41 -5.84 -11.02
CA LYS A 150 -0.95 -4.65 -10.35
C LYS A 150 0.08 -3.51 -10.29
N VAL A 151 1.30 -3.80 -9.87
CA VAL A 151 2.40 -2.81 -9.82
C VAL A 151 2.73 -2.32 -11.22
N TRP A 152 2.88 -3.24 -12.19
CA TRP A 152 3.17 -2.91 -13.57
C TRP A 152 2.10 -2.03 -14.22
N THR A 153 0.82 -2.31 -13.97
CA THR A 153 -0.29 -1.47 -14.46
C THR A 153 -0.19 -0.03 -13.95
N ARG A 154 0.23 0.15 -12.69
CA ARG A 154 0.46 1.49 -12.12
C ARG A 154 1.69 2.17 -12.72
N VAL A 155 2.78 1.43 -12.91
CA VAL A 155 4.00 1.92 -13.57
C VAL A 155 3.69 2.37 -15.01
N ARG A 156 3.04 1.51 -15.81
CA ARG A 156 2.60 1.84 -17.17
C ARG A 156 1.76 3.11 -17.20
N LYS A 157 0.79 3.25 -16.30
CA LYS A 157 -0.02 4.47 -16.19
C LYS A 157 0.82 5.70 -15.85
N GLY A 158 1.81 5.57 -14.96
CA GLY A 158 2.72 6.66 -14.59
C GLY A 158 3.64 7.07 -15.74
N VAL A 159 4.26 6.10 -16.42
CA VAL A 159 5.14 6.32 -17.57
C VAL A 159 4.38 6.94 -18.74
N LEU A 160 3.21 6.41 -19.10
CA LEU A 160 2.37 6.98 -20.17
C LEU A 160 1.73 8.33 -19.79
N GLY A 161 1.68 8.66 -18.51
CA GLY A 161 1.33 9.99 -18.04
C GLY A 161 2.40 11.04 -18.35
N ASN A 162 3.64 10.62 -18.63
CA ASN A 162 4.72 11.52 -19.02
C ASN A 162 4.55 11.97 -20.48
N ALA A 163 4.58 13.29 -20.71
CA ALA A 163 4.41 13.88 -22.03
C ALA A 163 5.51 13.49 -23.04
N ASN A 164 6.68 13.07 -22.55
CA ASN A 164 7.82 12.71 -23.37
C ASN A 164 7.81 11.24 -23.81
N VAL A 165 6.86 10.41 -23.36
CA VAL A 165 6.82 9.00 -23.73
C VAL A 165 5.61 8.72 -24.62
N ARG A 166 5.82 7.96 -25.69
CA ARG A 166 4.75 7.47 -26.56
C ARG A 166 4.82 5.95 -26.69
N GLU A 167 3.64 5.34 -26.73
CA GLU A 167 3.48 3.93 -27.04
C GLU A 167 3.29 3.77 -28.54
N THR A 168 4.04 2.88 -29.16
CA THR A 168 3.98 2.61 -30.60
C THR A 168 4.24 1.12 -30.85
N GLY A 169 3.50 0.52 -31.77
CA GLY A 169 3.81 -0.83 -32.24
C GLY A 169 4.99 -0.79 -33.20
N MET A 170 6.04 -1.55 -32.93
CA MET A 170 7.20 -1.62 -33.81
C MET A 170 7.67 -3.07 -33.94
N VAL A 171 8.18 -3.40 -35.12
CA VAL A 171 8.79 -4.71 -35.35
C VAL A 171 10.18 -4.72 -34.71
N VAL A 172 10.32 -5.42 -33.59
CA VAL A 172 11.60 -5.62 -32.91
C VAL A 172 12.00 -7.08 -33.10
N GLY A 173 13.12 -7.33 -33.78
CA GLY A 173 13.60 -8.70 -34.01
C GLY A 173 12.71 -9.57 -34.90
N GLY A 174 11.83 -8.94 -35.71
CA GLY A 174 10.93 -9.65 -36.63
C GLY A 174 9.52 -9.92 -36.09
N GLU A 175 9.25 -9.58 -34.83
CA GLU A 175 7.92 -9.65 -34.21
C GLU A 175 7.39 -8.24 -33.92
N GLU A 176 6.09 -8.03 -34.13
CA GLU A 176 5.42 -6.78 -33.74
C GLU A 176 5.27 -6.76 -32.22
N ASP A 177 5.97 -5.84 -31.56
CA ASP A 177 5.84 -5.64 -30.12
C ASP A 177 5.46 -4.18 -29.82
N VAL A 178 4.87 -3.99 -28.65
CA VAL A 178 4.57 -2.66 -28.13
C VAL A 178 5.86 -2.08 -27.55
N VAL A 179 6.27 -0.94 -28.09
CA VAL A 179 7.50 -0.24 -27.72
C VAL A 179 7.14 1.10 -27.11
N TRP A 180 7.83 1.45 -26.04
CA TRP A 180 7.84 2.82 -25.51
C TRP A 180 9.00 3.58 -26.12
N VAL A 181 8.68 4.72 -26.72
CA VAL A 181 9.64 5.60 -27.39
C VAL A 181 9.66 6.93 -26.66
N TRP A 182 10.87 7.45 -26.45
CA TRP A 182 11.06 8.81 -25.96
C TRP A 182 10.90 9.81 -27.12
N VAL A 183 9.91 10.69 -27.01
CA VAL A 183 9.52 11.70 -28.01
C VAL A 183 9.83 13.12 -27.51
N GLY A 184 10.51 13.26 -26.37
CA GLY A 184 10.88 14.55 -25.77
C GLY A 184 11.52 15.53 -26.77
N SER A 185 11.14 16.80 -26.64
CA SER A 185 11.24 17.82 -27.68
C SER A 185 12.65 18.32 -28.00
N PHE A 186 13.15 17.99 -29.20
CA PHE A 186 14.10 18.85 -29.92
C PHE A 186 13.40 20.03 -30.64
N ALA A 187 12.06 20.13 -30.52
CA ALA A 187 11.17 20.85 -31.42
C ALA A 187 10.83 22.31 -31.06
N LEU A 188 11.65 23.04 -30.30
CA LEU A 188 11.59 24.52 -30.31
C LEU A 188 12.92 25.20 -30.68
N SER A 189 13.85 24.48 -31.32
CA SER A 189 14.87 25.14 -32.13
C SER A 189 14.74 24.69 -33.58
N PRO A 190 14.00 25.42 -34.44
CA PRO A 190 14.28 25.34 -35.86
C PRO A 190 15.74 25.74 -36.04
N LYS A 191 16.61 24.77 -36.37
CA LYS A 191 17.98 25.07 -36.81
C LYS A 191 17.84 25.93 -38.07
N LYS A 192 18.25 27.20 -37.98
CA LYS A 192 18.65 28.01 -39.12
C LYS A 192 20.01 27.53 -39.62
#